data_AF-A0A9D6FTD1-F1
#
_entry.id   AF-A0A9D6FTD1-F1
#
_cell.length_a   1.000
_cell.length_b   1.000
_cell.length_c   1.000
_cell.angle_alpha   90.00
_cell.angle_beta   90.00
_cell.angle_gamma   90.00
#
_symmetry.space_group_name_H-M   'P 1'
#
loop_
_entity.id
_entity.type
_entity.pdbx_description
1 polymer ?
#
loop_
_entity_poly.entity_id
_entity_poly.type
_entity_poly.pdbx_seq_one_letter_code
_entity_poly.pdbx_strand_id
1 'polypeptide(L)'
;MSRYIATAAIRGAHSVVKQAEEMFASAMVAPGPDAKIAFMDKAGGGTAYWLPVVYGFTGQKVEKISDLKKPLDYARSLLPPLPSEHLWLPYLGETLDAGMATLYAEEVIEAIRFARGEQPEKGKNGFVYNGPINDVQMRAWGIQMVDGRMPGFAAVLGAAKNNEVAVKIVRELQSKGQLVFLSSSSKGRSIVDQLLESGVELGYETFTVPFGSDTISTIYALGYASRATFSFGNVTPGDFRRVLLYNKFRCFAFALALGQMDDVKWATGAGAISYGFPAVADTAVPNILPTGITQYEHVVSMPFDDIPGRDDMERAERLVQRCIEVRGIKIKVASIKIPVAYGPAFEGEVVRRADLRAEFGGKNGMCFEWLTMKDPAEVEDGKVTIIGKDLDSYGEGEKIPLAIMMEVAGRKMQKDFEPVLERQVHHFLNGAEGLQHQGQRDITWIRLSKGAFAKGFRLRHIGDILHGTFHNHFGAIVD
;
A
#
# COMPACT_ATOMS: atom_id res chain seq x y z
N MET A 1 29.23 6.26 2.15
CA MET A 1 28.02 7.06 1.88
C MET A 1 28.28 7.96 0.68
N SER A 2 27.32 8.13 -0.23
CA SER A 2 27.48 9.02 -1.39
C SER A 2 27.50 10.49 -0.94
N ARG A 3 28.60 11.21 -1.22
CA ARG A 3 28.72 12.65 -0.95
C ARG A 3 27.58 13.43 -1.61
N TYR A 4 27.22 13.05 -2.83
CA TYR A 4 26.17 13.71 -3.61
C TYR A 4 24.83 13.67 -2.89
N ILE A 5 24.41 12.47 -2.43
CA ILE A 5 23.11 12.30 -1.77
C ILE A 5 23.07 13.03 -0.44
N ALA A 6 24.11 12.86 0.39
CA ALA A 6 24.17 13.55 1.68
C ALA A 6 24.15 15.08 1.51
N THR A 7 24.90 15.61 0.56
CA THR A 7 24.93 17.06 0.29
C THR A 7 23.58 17.56 -0.22
N ALA A 8 22.94 16.84 -1.15
CA ALA A 8 21.63 17.20 -1.69
C ALA A 8 20.54 17.14 -0.61
N ALA A 9 20.51 16.09 0.20
CA ALA A 9 19.56 15.94 1.30
C ALA A 9 19.73 17.04 2.37
N ILE A 10 20.96 17.35 2.78
CA ILE A 10 21.21 18.43 3.76
C ILE A 10 20.81 19.79 3.16
N ARG A 11 21.17 20.07 1.90
CA ARG A 11 20.77 21.31 1.22
C ARG A 11 19.25 21.44 1.10
N GLY A 12 18.56 20.35 0.76
CA GLY A 12 17.10 20.28 0.73
C GLY A 12 16.49 20.54 2.11
N ALA A 13 17.03 19.91 3.16
CA ALA A 13 16.56 20.11 4.53
C ALA A 13 16.67 21.58 4.97
N HIS A 14 17.81 22.24 4.71
CA HIS A 14 17.96 23.68 4.96
C HIS A 14 16.92 24.52 4.21
N SER A 15 16.66 24.19 2.94
CA SER A 15 15.66 24.90 2.14
C SER A 15 14.24 24.74 2.70
N VAL A 16 13.84 23.52 3.04
CA VAL A 16 12.48 23.22 3.53
C VAL A 16 12.27 23.79 4.93
N VAL A 17 13.25 23.67 5.83
CA VAL A 17 13.16 24.27 7.17
C VAL A 17 13.06 25.79 7.07
N LYS A 18 13.88 26.43 6.24
CA LYS A 18 13.79 27.88 6.01
C LYS A 18 12.41 28.28 5.48
N GLN A 19 11.87 27.54 4.51
CA GLN A 19 10.52 27.78 4.00
C GLN A 19 9.46 27.64 5.11
N ALA A 20 9.57 26.62 5.96
CA ALA A 20 8.67 26.44 7.10
C ALA A 20 8.76 27.60 8.10
N GLU A 21 9.95 28.15 8.34
CA GLU A 21 10.16 29.33 9.20
C GLU A 21 9.49 30.59 8.64
N GLU A 22 9.66 30.86 7.34
CA GLU A 22 9.03 31.98 6.66
C GLU A 22 7.50 31.84 6.62
N MET A 23 7.00 30.63 6.36
CA MET A 23 5.58 30.32 6.40
C MET A 23 5.00 30.44 7.81
N PHE A 24 5.72 30.00 8.83
CA PHE A 24 5.31 30.13 10.23
C PHE A 24 5.26 31.60 10.65
N ALA A 25 6.29 32.39 10.33
CA ALA A 25 6.32 33.82 10.63
C ALA A 25 5.15 34.57 9.98
N SER A 26 4.82 34.24 8.73
CA SER A 26 3.65 34.82 8.05
C SER A 26 2.31 34.31 8.64
N ALA A 27 2.21 33.03 9.01
CA ALA A 27 1.03 32.44 9.63
C ALA A 27 0.71 33.03 11.01
N MET A 28 1.74 33.42 11.78
CA MET A 28 1.59 34.12 13.06
C MET A 28 0.92 35.51 12.91
N VAL A 29 1.02 36.13 11.73
CA VAL A 29 0.32 37.38 11.40
C VAL A 29 -1.08 37.09 10.84
N ALA A 30 -1.16 36.23 9.83
CA ALA A 30 -2.41 35.78 9.21
C ALA A 30 -2.26 34.31 8.77
N PRO A 31 -3.05 33.37 9.30
CA PRO A 31 -4.34 33.54 9.98
C PRO A 31 -4.30 33.94 11.48
N GLY A 32 -3.11 33.99 12.09
CA GLY A 32 -2.92 34.38 13.50
C GLY A 32 -2.57 33.19 14.41
N PRO A 33 -2.06 33.46 15.63
CA PRO A 33 -1.51 32.43 16.52
C PRO A 33 -2.52 31.39 17.02
N ASP A 34 -3.79 31.79 17.18
CA ASP A 34 -4.86 30.93 17.69
C ASP A 34 -5.68 30.26 16.58
N ALA A 35 -5.29 30.43 15.31
CA ALA A 35 -5.91 29.71 14.20
C ALA A 35 -5.75 28.20 14.40
N LYS A 36 -6.87 27.48 14.33
CA LYS A 36 -6.93 26.03 14.57
C LYS A 36 -6.31 25.26 13.40
N ILE A 37 -5.62 24.18 13.74
CA ILE A 37 -5.06 23.22 12.79
C ILE A 37 -5.83 21.92 12.94
N ALA A 38 -6.36 21.42 11.82
CA ALA A 38 -7.00 20.12 11.76
C ALA A 38 -6.72 19.47 10.40
N PHE A 39 -6.05 18.33 10.40
CA PHE A 39 -5.86 17.51 9.21
C PHE A 39 -7.16 16.81 8.86
N MET A 40 -7.65 17.08 7.66
CA MET A 40 -8.89 16.52 7.12
C MET A 40 -8.66 16.04 5.69
N ASP A 41 -9.31 14.94 5.33
CA ASP A 41 -9.31 14.47 3.94
C ASP A 41 -10.33 15.24 3.08
N LYS A 42 -10.35 14.95 1.78
CA LYS A 42 -11.29 15.56 0.82
C LYS A 42 -12.78 15.33 1.13
N ALA A 43 -13.11 14.32 1.94
CA ALA A 43 -14.48 14.04 2.38
C ALA A 43 -14.81 14.68 3.74
N GLY A 44 -13.89 15.43 4.33
CA GLY A 44 -14.04 16.06 5.65
C GLY A 44 -13.74 15.11 6.83
N GLY A 45 -13.21 13.92 6.57
CA GLY A 45 -12.78 12.98 7.60
C GLY A 45 -11.48 13.43 8.27
N GLY A 46 -11.51 13.62 9.58
CA GLY A 46 -10.35 14.08 10.36
C GLY A 46 -9.43 12.97 10.88
N THR A 47 -8.40 13.40 11.59
CA THR A 47 -7.55 12.53 12.43
C THR A 47 -7.62 12.94 13.90
N ALA A 48 -7.63 11.95 14.80
CA ALA A 48 -7.53 12.12 16.24
C ALA A 48 -6.06 12.22 16.72
N TYR A 49 -5.11 12.18 15.79
CA TYR A 49 -3.67 12.16 16.09
C TYR A 49 -2.95 13.49 15.75
N TRP A 50 -3.69 14.61 15.69
CA TRP A 50 -3.19 15.95 15.41
C TRP A 50 -2.29 15.98 14.15
N LEU A 51 -1.00 16.30 14.33
CA LEU A 51 0.06 16.18 13.33
C LEU A 51 0.79 14.86 13.58
N PRO A 52 0.51 13.78 12.81
CA PRO A 52 0.90 12.45 13.24
C PRO A 52 2.40 12.17 13.33
N VAL A 53 3.22 12.82 12.51
CA VAL A 53 4.68 12.64 12.55
C VAL A 53 5.25 13.33 13.80
N VAL A 54 4.89 14.59 14.02
CA VAL A 54 5.21 15.37 15.23
C VAL A 54 4.73 14.66 16.49
N TYR A 55 3.46 14.29 16.53
CA TYR A 55 2.83 13.62 17.66
C TYR A 55 3.49 12.27 17.93
N GLY A 56 3.81 11.52 16.88
CA GLY A 56 4.49 10.24 16.98
C GLY A 56 5.85 10.31 17.63
N PHE A 57 6.65 11.28 17.23
CA PHE A 57 8.03 11.38 17.69
C PHE A 57 8.22 12.18 18.97
N THR A 58 7.37 13.18 19.22
CA THR A 58 7.54 14.10 20.35
C THR A 58 6.45 13.96 21.42
N GLY A 59 5.33 13.31 21.08
CA GLY A 59 4.13 13.28 21.92
C GLY A 59 3.38 14.62 21.98
N GLN A 60 3.87 15.65 21.26
CA GLN A 60 3.27 16.97 21.27
C GLN A 60 1.95 16.97 20.49
N LYS A 61 0.90 17.46 21.15
CA LYS A 61 -0.39 17.77 20.52
C LYS A 61 -0.32 19.19 19.98
N VAL A 62 -0.48 19.33 18.67
CA VAL A 62 -0.46 20.62 17.97
C VAL A 62 -1.88 20.93 17.54
N GLU A 63 -2.47 21.98 18.11
CA GLU A 63 -3.89 22.32 17.87
C GLU A 63 -4.04 23.67 17.18
N LYS A 64 -3.04 24.55 17.31
CA LYS A 64 -3.06 25.90 16.73
C LYS A 64 -1.69 26.31 16.20
N ILE A 65 -1.67 27.38 15.40
CA ILE A 65 -0.45 27.90 14.78
C ILE A 65 0.66 28.12 15.81
N SER A 66 0.39 28.73 16.97
CA SER A 66 1.43 28.99 17.97
C SER A 66 2.17 27.74 18.46
N ASP A 67 1.53 26.56 18.40
CA ASP A 67 2.11 25.30 18.88
C ASP A 67 3.19 24.76 17.93
N LEU A 68 3.19 25.22 16.66
CA LEU A 68 4.16 24.84 15.62
C LEU A 68 5.59 25.34 15.91
N LYS A 69 5.76 26.29 16.84
CA LYS A 69 7.08 26.79 17.23
C LYS A 69 8.00 25.66 17.73
N LYS A 70 7.47 24.76 18.55
CA LYS A 70 8.25 23.66 19.15
C LYS A 70 8.70 22.63 18.11
N PRO A 71 7.84 22.09 17.21
CA PRO A 71 8.27 21.26 16.09
C PRO A 71 9.33 21.92 15.21
N LEU A 72 9.17 23.22 14.93
CA LEU A 72 10.12 23.97 14.11
C LEU A 72 11.49 24.14 14.78
N ASP A 73 11.51 24.40 16.09
CA ASP A 73 12.75 24.46 16.87
C ASP A 73 13.46 23.10 16.91
N TYR A 74 12.69 22.02 16.98
CA TYR A 74 13.23 20.66 16.91
C TYR A 74 13.78 20.33 15.52
N ALA A 75 13.08 20.75 14.45
CA ALA A 75 13.60 20.63 13.09
C ALA A 75 14.94 21.36 12.94
N ARG A 76 15.04 22.58 13.48
CA ARG A 76 16.27 23.39 13.44
C ARG A 76 17.41 22.74 14.23
N SER A 77 17.14 22.13 15.38
CA SER A 77 18.20 21.49 16.19
C SER A 77 18.81 20.25 15.54
N LEU A 78 18.10 19.63 14.59
CA LEU A 78 18.53 18.46 13.84
C LEU A 78 19.25 18.81 12.52
N LEU A 79 19.33 20.09 12.13
CA LEU A 79 20.00 20.49 10.90
C LEU A 79 21.53 20.45 11.05
N PRO A 80 22.24 19.56 10.32
CA PRO A 80 23.70 19.57 10.29
C PRO A 80 24.22 20.75 9.44
N PRO A 81 25.49 21.14 9.61
CA PRO A 81 26.13 22.11 8.72
C PRO A 81 26.22 21.54 7.29
N LEU A 82 26.22 22.43 6.29
CA LEU A 82 26.46 22.02 4.90
C LEU A 82 27.86 21.41 4.77
N PRO A 83 28.01 20.26 4.08
CA PRO A 83 29.32 19.62 3.90
C PRO A 83 30.33 20.56 3.22
N SER A 84 31.54 20.67 3.77
CA SER A 84 32.61 21.50 3.19
C SER A 84 33.18 20.89 1.89
N GLU A 85 33.79 21.71 1.05
CA GLU A 85 34.40 21.22 -0.21
C GLU A 85 35.71 20.46 -0.02
N HIS A 86 36.49 20.79 1.02
CA HIS A 86 37.88 20.34 1.20
C HIS A 86 38.04 19.22 2.24
N LEU A 87 37.21 19.20 3.29
CA LEU A 87 37.27 18.19 4.35
C LEU A 87 35.84 17.79 4.74
N TRP A 88 35.37 16.65 4.23
CA TRP A 88 33.99 16.22 4.36
C TRP A 88 33.86 14.96 5.21
N LEU A 89 32.89 14.97 6.13
CA LEU A 89 32.51 13.84 6.97
C LEU A 89 30.96 13.62 7.04
N PRO A 90 30.16 13.74 5.95
CA PRO A 90 28.76 13.33 5.98
C PRO A 90 28.69 11.82 6.26
N TYR A 91 28.20 11.54 7.46
CA TYR A 91 27.81 10.20 7.87
C TYR A 91 26.32 9.99 7.64
N LEU A 92 25.92 8.71 7.68
CA LEU A 92 24.51 8.33 7.60
C LEU A 92 23.69 9.04 8.67
N GLY A 93 24.21 9.16 9.90
CA GLY A 93 23.54 9.88 10.99
C GLY A 93 23.11 11.30 10.61
N GLU A 94 24.06 12.15 10.21
CA GLU A 94 23.77 13.55 9.86
C GLU A 94 22.77 13.68 8.68
N THR A 95 22.87 12.78 7.70
CA THR A 95 21.93 12.75 6.57
C THR A 95 20.51 12.39 7.04
N LEU A 96 20.40 11.44 7.98
CA LEU A 96 19.11 11.03 8.55
C LEU A 96 18.54 12.09 9.49
N ASP A 97 19.37 12.78 10.27
CA ASP A 97 18.96 13.90 11.11
C ASP A 97 18.40 15.05 10.25
N ALA A 98 19.09 15.39 9.15
CA ALA A 98 18.57 16.32 8.15
C ALA A 98 17.25 15.84 7.52
N GLY A 99 17.14 14.54 7.25
CA GLY A 99 15.90 13.92 6.78
C GLY A 99 14.76 14.09 7.79
N MET A 100 15.00 13.82 9.07
CA MET A 100 14.01 14.02 10.14
C MET A 100 13.62 15.48 10.29
N ALA A 101 14.58 16.41 10.23
CA ALA A 101 14.33 17.85 10.22
C ALA A 101 13.38 18.24 9.08
N THR A 102 13.58 17.65 7.90
CA THR A 102 12.73 17.87 6.73
C THR A 102 11.30 17.40 7.00
N LEU A 103 11.10 16.20 7.55
CA LEU A 103 9.76 15.69 7.85
C LEU A 103 8.98 16.58 8.82
N TYR A 104 9.65 17.08 9.87
CA TYR A 104 9.03 18.05 10.79
C TYR A 104 8.63 19.34 10.06
N ALA A 105 9.51 19.87 9.22
CA ALA A 105 9.25 21.09 8.47
C ALA A 105 8.12 20.90 7.44
N GLU A 106 8.07 19.78 6.74
CA GLU A 106 6.99 19.44 5.80
C GLU A 106 5.64 19.35 6.50
N GLU A 107 5.56 18.69 7.65
CA GLU A 107 4.30 18.60 8.40
C GLU A 107 3.86 19.95 8.96
N VAL A 108 4.81 20.81 9.36
CA VAL A 108 4.54 22.21 9.76
C VAL A 108 4.00 23.02 8.58
N ILE A 109 4.58 22.87 7.38
CA ILE A 109 4.11 23.54 6.17
C ILE A 109 2.67 23.11 5.85
N GLU A 110 2.38 21.81 5.82
CA GLU A 110 1.03 21.31 5.57
C GLU A 110 0.04 21.75 6.65
N ALA A 111 0.45 21.78 7.92
CA ALA A 111 -0.36 22.32 9.02
C ALA A 111 -0.77 23.79 8.79
N ILE A 112 0.16 24.61 8.31
CA ILE A 112 -0.11 26.01 7.96
C ILE A 112 -1.05 26.10 6.75
N ARG A 113 -0.85 25.26 5.72
CA ARG A 113 -1.73 25.20 4.54
C ARG A 113 -3.17 24.84 4.92
N PHE A 114 -3.36 23.88 5.83
CA PHE A 114 -4.68 23.56 6.39
C PHE A 114 -5.30 24.74 7.15
N ALA A 115 -4.53 25.42 8.00
CA ALA A 115 -5.03 26.59 8.72
C ALA A 115 -5.44 27.75 7.80
N ARG A 116 -4.85 27.82 6.60
CA ARG A 116 -5.19 28.79 5.55
C ARG A 116 -6.34 28.34 4.64
N GLY A 117 -6.80 27.10 4.76
CA GLY A 117 -7.81 26.52 3.86
C GLY A 117 -7.28 26.20 2.46
N GLU A 118 -5.97 26.04 2.32
CA GLU A 118 -5.29 25.66 1.06
C GLU A 118 -5.32 24.13 0.83
N GLN A 119 -5.56 23.36 1.89
CA GLN A 119 -5.71 21.90 1.87
C GLN A 119 -7.14 21.47 2.27
N PRO A 120 -7.71 20.40 1.69
CA PRO A 120 -7.14 19.56 0.63
C PRO A 120 -6.96 20.31 -0.70
N GLU A 121 -5.81 20.10 -1.33
CA GLU A 121 -5.38 20.84 -2.52
C GLU A 121 -6.36 20.64 -3.68
N LYS A 122 -6.71 21.73 -4.35
CA LYS A 122 -7.46 21.71 -5.61
C LYS A 122 -6.48 21.73 -6.77
N GLY A 123 -6.35 20.60 -7.45
CA GLY A 123 -5.52 20.43 -8.63
C GLY A 123 -6.14 20.99 -9.91
N LYS A 124 -5.50 20.67 -11.03
CA LYS A 124 -5.98 21.03 -12.38
C LYS A 124 -7.32 20.36 -12.67
N ASN A 125 -8.11 20.96 -13.56
CA ASN A 125 -9.38 20.42 -14.06
C ASN A 125 -10.42 20.09 -12.97
N GLY A 126 -10.38 20.80 -11.83
CA GLY A 126 -11.32 20.61 -10.73
C GLY A 126 -11.07 19.34 -9.90
N PHE A 127 -9.96 18.63 -10.12
CA PHE A 127 -9.57 17.49 -9.31
C PHE A 127 -9.22 17.95 -7.89
N VAL A 128 -9.74 17.25 -6.87
CA VAL A 128 -9.41 17.53 -5.47
C VAL A 128 -8.53 16.40 -4.96
N TYR A 129 -7.31 16.73 -4.57
CA TYR A 129 -6.41 15.80 -3.93
C TYR A 129 -6.99 15.33 -2.61
N ASN A 130 -6.58 14.15 -2.17
CA ASN A 130 -7.13 13.56 -0.97
C ASN A 130 -6.69 14.30 0.30
N GLY A 131 -5.45 14.80 0.33
CA GLY A 131 -4.79 15.15 1.58
C GLY A 131 -4.58 13.92 2.48
N PRO A 132 -4.39 14.09 3.80
CA PRO A 132 -4.16 12.99 4.72
C PRO A 132 -5.36 12.04 4.75
N ILE A 133 -5.11 10.73 4.73
CA ILE A 133 -6.16 9.71 4.87
C ILE A 133 -6.81 9.83 6.25
N ASN A 134 -8.15 9.77 6.35
CA ASN A 134 -8.84 9.85 7.64
C ASN A 134 -8.68 8.57 8.49
N ASP A 135 -8.89 8.67 9.80
CA ASP A 135 -8.68 7.55 10.72
C ASP A 135 -9.71 6.41 10.59
N VAL A 136 -10.88 6.67 10.01
CA VAL A 136 -11.90 5.63 9.77
C VAL A 136 -11.44 4.73 8.62
N GLN A 137 -11.04 5.33 7.50
CA GLN A 137 -10.53 4.61 6.33
C GLN A 137 -9.27 3.83 6.67
N MET A 138 -8.35 4.46 7.41
CA MET A 138 -7.14 3.81 7.87
C MET A 138 -7.43 2.55 8.71
N ARG A 139 -8.42 2.61 9.61
CA ARG A 139 -8.84 1.45 10.41
C ARG A 139 -9.46 0.34 9.55
N ALA A 140 -10.23 0.71 8.53
CA ALA A 140 -10.80 -0.26 7.59
C ALA A 140 -9.73 -1.06 6.84
N TRP A 141 -8.68 -0.39 6.36
CA TRP A 141 -7.54 -1.05 5.70
C TRP A 141 -6.62 -1.80 6.66
N GLY A 142 -6.53 -1.35 7.91
CA GLY A 142 -5.74 -2.01 8.96
C GLY A 142 -6.10 -3.48 9.16
N ILE A 143 -7.38 -3.83 9.03
CA ILE A 143 -7.84 -5.23 9.10
C ILE A 143 -7.17 -6.07 8.01
N GLN A 144 -7.16 -5.56 6.78
CA GLN A 144 -6.57 -6.27 5.63
C GLN A 144 -5.04 -6.34 5.70
N MET A 145 -4.39 -5.37 6.36
CA MET A 145 -2.95 -5.42 6.66
C MET A 145 -2.62 -6.50 7.69
N VAL A 146 -3.45 -6.68 8.71
CA VAL A 146 -3.27 -7.75 9.72
C VAL A 146 -3.52 -9.13 9.13
N ASP A 147 -4.53 -9.27 8.27
CA ASP A 147 -4.87 -10.53 7.59
C ASP A 147 -3.92 -10.86 6.41
N GLY A 148 -2.95 -9.99 6.13
CA GLY A 148 -1.90 -10.17 5.12
C GLY A 148 -2.37 -10.03 3.67
N ARG A 149 -3.64 -9.62 3.44
CA ARG A 149 -4.18 -9.31 2.10
C ARG A 149 -3.57 -8.03 1.52
N MET A 150 -3.23 -7.08 2.39
CA MET A 150 -2.44 -5.90 2.03
C MET A 150 -1.04 -5.99 2.64
N PRO A 151 -0.03 -6.43 1.87
CA PRO A 151 1.33 -6.56 2.38
C PRO A 151 1.95 -5.23 2.84
N GLY A 152 1.58 -4.11 2.22
CA GLY A 152 2.15 -2.79 2.53
C GLY A 152 1.65 -1.67 1.63
N PHE A 153 2.44 -0.61 1.50
CA PHE A 153 2.12 0.51 0.61
C PHE A 153 3.33 0.97 -0.21
N ALA A 154 3.08 1.50 -1.39
CA ALA A 154 4.06 2.06 -2.30
C ALA A 154 3.85 3.57 -2.43
N ALA A 155 4.84 4.37 -2.05
CA ALA A 155 4.84 5.81 -2.27
C ALA A 155 5.49 6.13 -3.63
N VAL A 156 4.68 6.48 -4.63
CA VAL A 156 5.13 6.80 -5.99
C VAL A 156 5.23 8.32 -6.14
N LEU A 157 6.44 8.78 -6.47
CA LEU A 157 6.83 10.19 -6.41
C LEU A 157 7.22 10.71 -7.78
N GLY A 158 6.61 11.80 -8.26
CA GLY A 158 7.01 12.45 -9.51
C GLY A 158 6.20 11.99 -10.71
N ALA A 159 6.84 11.76 -11.86
CA ALA A 159 6.15 11.37 -13.10
C ALA A 159 6.92 10.30 -13.86
N ALA A 160 6.19 9.31 -14.37
CA ALA A 160 6.74 8.25 -15.20
C ALA A 160 7.14 8.78 -16.58
N LYS A 161 7.91 7.98 -17.32
CA LYS A 161 8.34 8.27 -18.70
C LYS A 161 7.18 8.71 -19.62
N ASN A 162 6.04 8.02 -19.54
CA ASN A 162 4.83 8.32 -20.30
C ASN A 162 3.57 7.79 -19.56
N ASN A 163 2.40 8.10 -20.12
CA ASN A 163 1.10 7.77 -19.50
C ASN A 163 0.85 6.25 -19.42
N GLU A 164 1.21 5.49 -20.46
CA GLU A 164 1.05 4.04 -20.48
C GLU A 164 1.87 3.36 -19.38
N VAL A 165 3.12 3.80 -19.21
CA VAL A 165 4.01 3.32 -18.14
C VAL A 165 3.45 3.67 -16.76
N ALA A 166 2.91 4.88 -16.57
CA ALA A 166 2.28 5.27 -15.31
C ALA A 166 1.11 4.35 -14.94
N VAL A 167 0.21 4.10 -15.90
CA VAL A 167 -0.92 3.17 -15.72
C VAL A 167 -0.40 1.77 -15.38
N LYS A 168 0.58 1.27 -16.12
CA LYS A 168 1.13 -0.07 -15.91
C LYS A 168 1.76 -0.22 -14.53
N ILE A 169 2.56 0.74 -14.06
CA ILE A 169 3.15 0.72 -12.72
C ILE A 169 2.06 0.62 -11.64
N VAL A 170 1.03 1.46 -11.70
CA VAL A 170 -0.04 1.47 -10.70
C VAL A 170 -0.86 0.18 -10.74
N ARG A 171 -1.23 -0.31 -11.93
CA ARG A 171 -1.95 -1.59 -12.08
C ARG A 171 -1.14 -2.77 -11.57
N GLU A 172 0.17 -2.78 -11.81
CA GLU A 172 1.05 -3.83 -11.32
C GLU A 172 1.13 -3.82 -9.79
N LEU A 173 1.25 -2.65 -9.17
CA LEU A 173 1.22 -2.50 -7.71
C LEU A 173 -0.13 -2.96 -7.12
N GLN A 174 -1.25 -2.57 -7.75
CA GLN A 174 -2.60 -3.00 -7.36
C GLN A 174 -2.76 -4.53 -7.44
N SER A 175 -2.27 -5.16 -8.52
CA SER A 175 -2.35 -6.62 -8.69
C SER A 175 -1.62 -7.39 -7.58
N LYS A 176 -0.64 -6.76 -6.94
CA LYS A 176 0.15 -7.30 -5.84
C LYS A 176 -0.41 -6.91 -4.46
N GLY A 177 -1.62 -6.35 -4.42
CA GLY A 177 -2.32 -5.94 -3.21
C GLY A 177 -1.68 -4.73 -2.49
N GLN A 178 -0.84 -3.95 -3.17
CA GLN A 178 -0.19 -2.79 -2.58
C GLN A 178 -1.14 -1.60 -2.55
N LEU A 179 -1.20 -0.92 -1.41
CA LEU A 179 -1.81 0.41 -1.32
C LEU A 179 -0.88 1.43 -2.00
N VAL A 180 -1.37 2.20 -2.96
CA VAL A 180 -0.55 3.13 -3.74
C VAL A 180 -0.80 4.56 -3.29
N PHE A 181 0.26 5.27 -2.94
CA PHE A 181 0.24 6.67 -2.56
C PHE A 181 0.95 7.51 -3.63
N LEU A 182 0.29 8.55 -4.13
CA LEU A 182 0.81 9.37 -5.22
C LEU A 182 1.06 10.79 -4.73
N SER A 183 2.27 11.30 -4.93
CA SER A 183 2.63 12.68 -4.62
C SER A 183 3.77 13.16 -5.52
N SER A 184 4.14 14.45 -5.39
CA SER A 184 5.24 15.07 -6.11
C SER A 184 5.03 15.21 -7.62
N SER A 185 5.84 16.10 -8.20
CA SER A 185 5.96 16.26 -9.65
C SER A 185 7.42 16.17 -10.10
N SER A 186 7.62 15.95 -11.39
CA SER A 186 8.92 15.98 -12.07
C SER A 186 8.76 16.85 -13.31
N LYS A 187 9.52 17.96 -13.37
CA LYS A 187 9.41 18.97 -14.45
C LYS A 187 7.98 19.53 -14.63
N GLY A 188 7.25 19.72 -13.52
CA GLY A 188 5.90 20.29 -13.53
C GLY A 188 4.77 19.33 -13.95
N ARG A 189 5.08 18.04 -14.12
CA ARG A 189 4.09 16.98 -14.38
C ARG A 189 4.12 15.96 -13.25
N SER A 190 2.96 15.49 -12.82
CA SER A 190 2.81 14.44 -11.79
C SER A 190 2.26 13.15 -12.39
N ILE A 191 2.49 12.03 -11.71
CA ILE A 191 1.86 10.75 -12.06
C ILE A 191 0.34 10.83 -11.93
N VAL A 192 -0.18 11.68 -11.03
CA VAL A 192 -1.61 11.94 -10.89
C VAL A 192 -2.16 12.53 -12.19
N ASP A 193 -1.48 13.53 -12.77
CA ASP A 193 -1.87 14.08 -14.07
C ASP A 193 -1.90 12.99 -15.16
N GLN A 194 -0.87 12.14 -15.22
CA GLN A 194 -0.77 11.05 -16.21
C GLN A 194 -1.89 10.02 -16.10
N LEU A 195 -2.29 9.68 -14.86
CA LEU A 195 -3.36 8.72 -14.61
C LEU A 195 -4.74 9.31 -14.91
N LEU A 196 -4.97 10.58 -14.56
CA LEU A 196 -6.21 11.30 -14.88
C LEU A 196 -6.40 11.47 -16.39
N GLU A 197 -5.35 11.84 -17.11
CA GLU A 197 -5.36 11.91 -18.58
C GLU A 197 -5.66 10.55 -19.24
N SER A 198 -5.30 9.45 -18.56
CA SER A 198 -5.55 8.08 -19.02
C SER A 198 -6.90 7.51 -18.55
N GLY A 199 -7.73 8.31 -17.86
CA GLY A 199 -9.04 7.89 -17.38
C GLY A 199 -9.00 6.87 -16.23
N VAL A 200 -7.90 6.77 -15.48
CA VAL A 200 -7.81 5.88 -14.32
C VAL A 200 -8.51 6.50 -13.11
N GLU A 201 -9.40 5.73 -12.49
CA GLU A 201 -10.08 6.13 -11.27
C GLU A 201 -9.14 6.08 -10.04
N LEU A 202 -9.08 7.19 -9.31
CA LEU A 202 -8.22 7.37 -8.13
C LEU A 202 -9.08 7.57 -6.89
N GLY A 203 -8.78 6.83 -5.81
CA GLY A 203 -9.47 6.96 -4.54
C GLY A 203 -9.27 5.77 -3.62
N TYR A 204 -10.10 5.72 -2.58
CA TYR A 204 -10.04 4.67 -1.57
C TYR A 204 -10.46 3.30 -2.12
N GLU A 205 -11.46 3.26 -3.01
CA GLU A 205 -11.95 2.01 -3.63
C GLU A 205 -10.92 1.36 -4.55
N THR A 206 -10.05 2.15 -5.18
CA THR A 206 -8.99 1.65 -6.08
C THR A 206 -7.64 1.49 -5.37
N PHE A 207 -7.60 1.63 -4.04
CA PHE A 207 -6.37 1.62 -3.23
C PHE A 207 -5.27 2.54 -3.78
N THR A 208 -5.66 3.64 -4.44
CA THR A 208 -4.73 4.56 -5.10
C THR A 208 -5.05 5.99 -4.67
N VAL A 209 -4.31 6.49 -3.69
CA VAL A 209 -4.59 7.74 -2.99
C VAL A 209 -3.65 8.84 -3.47
N PRO A 210 -4.16 9.90 -4.13
CA PRO A 210 -3.37 11.06 -4.50
C PRO A 210 -3.32 12.06 -3.35
N PHE A 211 -2.14 12.30 -2.80
CA PHE A 211 -1.93 13.13 -1.62
C PHE A 211 -1.85 14.62 -1.93
N GLY A 212 -1.10 15.00 -2.96
CA GLY A 212 -0.91 16.39 -3.38
C GLY A 212 0.04 16.48 -4.57
N SER A 213 0.16 17.68 -5.15
CA SER A 213 0.96 17.90 -6.37
C SER A 213 2.46 18.06 -6.12
N ASP A 214 2.84 18.38 -4.88
CA ASP A 214 4.23 18.66 -4.49
C ASP A 214 4.86 17.55 -3.65
N THR A 215 6.17 17.65 -3.46
CA THR A 215 6.93 16.66 -2.69
C THR A 215 6.60 16.73 -1.19
N ILE A 216 6.27 17.92 -0.67
CA ILE A 216 5.90 18.14 0.73
C ILE A 216 4.70 17.27 1.12
N SER A 217 3.71 17.13 0.24
CA SER A 217 2.53 16.29 0.44
C SER A 217 2.85 14.80 0.69
N THR A 218 4.08 14.34 0.39
CA THR A 218 4.55 12.99 0.74
C THR A 218 4.57 12.74 2.25
N ILE A 219 4.62 13.80 3.06
CA ILE A 219 4.53 13.71 4.51
C ILE A 219 3.27 12.97 4.98
N TYR A 220 2.17 13.04 4.21
CA TYR A 220 0.94 12.30 4.54
C TYR A 220 1.12 10.78 4.51
N ALA A 221 2.02 10.25 3.67
CA ALA A 221 2.38 8.84 3.65
C ALA A 221 3.08 8.41 4.96
N LEU A 222 4.01 9.25 5.43
CA LEU A 222 4.75 9.03 6.68
C LEU A 222 3.87 9.27 7.90
N GLY A 223 2.90 10.20 7.81
CA GLY A 223 1.86 10.39 8.81
C GLY A 223 0.91 9.18 8.89
N TYR A 224 0.56 8.57 7.76
CA TYR A 224 -0.17 7.28 7.73
C TYR A 224 0.62 6.17 8.44
N ALA A 225 1.91 6.02 8.10
CA ALA A 225 2.79 5.03 8.74
C ALA A 225 2.93 5.27 10.25
N SER A 226 3.08 6.52 10.67
CA SER A 226 3.18 6.91 12.09
C SER A 226 1.90 6.52 12.83
N ARG A 227 0.72 6.85 12.29
CA ARG A 227 -0.56 6.45 12.90
C ARG A 227 -0.72 4.95 13.00
N ALA A 228 -0.23 4.18 12.02
CA ALA A 228 -0.37 2.72 12.04
C ALA A 228 0.29 2.14 13.30
N THR A 229 1.37 2.77 13.77
CA THR A 229 2.05 2.37 15.00
C THR A 229 1.20 2.60 16.25
N PHE A 230 0.41 3.67 16.31
CA PHE A 230 -0.45 3.97 17.45
C PHE A 230 -1.73 3.14 17.42
N SER A 231 -2.36 3.04 16.25
CA SER A 231 -3.65 2.37 16.08
C SER A 231 -3.54 0.84 16.16
N PHE A 232 -2.49 0.24 15.59
CA PHE A 232 -2.33 -1.22 15.53
C PHE A 232 -1.13 -1.74 16.32
N GLY A 233 -0.09 -0.92 16.49
CA GLY A 233 1.09 -1.28 17.27
C GLY A 233 0.97 -1.02 18.76
N ASN A 234 -0.06 -0.29 19.20
CA ASN A 234 -0.22 0.18 20.56
C ASN A 234 1.05 0.87 21.11
N VAL A 235 1.77 1.57 20.23
CA VAL A 235 2.97 2.33 20.59
C VAL A 235 2.53 3.66 21.22
N THR A 236 3.13 4.01 22.36
CA THR A 236 2.88 5.30 23.00
C THR A 236 3.48 6.43 22.16
N PRO A 237 2.69 7.44 21.74
CA PRO A 237 3.20 8.63 21.06
C PRO A 237 4.29 9.33 21.89
N GLY A 238 5.36 9.78 21.24
CA GLY A 238 6.56 10.30 21.90
C GLY A 238 7.67 9.26 22.12
N ASP A 239 7.38 7.95 22.05
CA ASP A 239 8.41 6.91 21.98
C ASP A 239 8.88 6.74 20.53
N PHE A 240 9.69 7.70 20.06
CA PHE A 240 10.18 7.72 18.67
C PHE A 240 10.86 6.41 18.28
N ARG A 241 11.60 5.78 19.21
CA ARG A 241 12.34 4.55 18.95
C ARG A 241 11.38 3.41 18.63
N ARG A 242 10.31 3.24 19.40
CA ARG A 242 9.30 2.20 19.11
C ARG A 242 8.53 2.49 17.84
N VAL A 243 8.25 3.76 17.51
CA VAL A 243 7.62 4.14 16.24
C VAL A 243 8.49 3.72 15.06
N LEU A 244 9.79 4.02 15.08
CA LEU A 244 10.72 3.63 14.01
C LEU A 244 10.87 2.11 13.90
N LEU A 245 11.01 1.40 15.04
CA LEU A 245 11.12 -0.07 15.04
C LEU A 245 9.84 -0.74 14.53
N TYR A 246 8.67 -0.24 14.91
CA TYR A 246 7.39 -0.77 14.40
C TYR A 246 7.33 -0.62 12.88
N ASN A 247 7.61 0.58 12.36
CA ASN A 247 7.56 0.83 10.91
C ASN A 247 8.56 -0.05 10.16
N LYS A 248 9.79 -0.16 10.65
CA LYS A 248 10.82 -1.00 10.04
C LYS A 248 10.40 -2.47 9.92
N PHE A 249 9.78 -3.04 10.97
CA PHE A 249 9.50 -4.48 11.02
C PHE A 249 8.06 -4.89 10.66
N ARG A 250 7.10 -3.96 10.71
CA ARG A 250 5.68 -4.28 10.48
C ARG A 250 5.03 -3.47 9.37
N CYS A 251 5.59 -2.35 8.96
CA CYS A 251 5.09 -1.57 7.84
C CYS A 251 5.97 -1.81 6.60
N PHE A 252 5.49 -2.65 5.67
CA PHE A 252 6.26 -2.96 4.46
C PHE A 252 6.08 -1.90 3.37
N ALA A 253 6.57 -0.68 3.64
CA ALA A 253 6.51 0.42 2.69
C ALA A 253 7.82 0.64 1.91
N PHE A 254 7.71 1.14 0.69
CA PHE A 254 8.84 1.61 -0.12
C PHE A 254 8.47 2.85 -0.94
N ALA A 255 9.48 3.61 -1.34
CA ALA A 255 9.33 4.75 -2.25
C ALA A 255 9.79 4.37 -3.66
N LEU A 256 9.01 4.77 -4.67
CA LEU A 256 9.36 4.71 -6.08
C LEU A 256 9.46 6.15 -6.60
N ALA A 257 10.68 6.64 -6.79
CA ALA A 257 10.94 7.97 -7.30
C ALA A 257 11.04 7.94 -8.83
N LEU A 258 10.15 8.68 -9.49
CA LEU A 258 10.00 8.75 -10.93
C LEU A 258 10.42 10.13 -11.47
N GLY A 259 11.30 10.11 -12.46
CA GLY A 259 11.90 11.27 -13.07
C GLY A 259 13.04 11.87 -12.23
N GLN A 260 13.39 13.12 -12.55
CA GLN A 260 14.55 13.79 -11.97
C GLN A 260 14.39 14.02 -10.46
N MET A 261 15.44 13.68 -9.72
CA MET A 261 15.55 13.94 -8.28
C MET A 261 16.03 15.37 -8.03
N ASP A 262 15.30 16.10 -7.19
CA ASP A 262 15.67 17.39 -6.64
C ASP A 262 16.06 17.26 -5.16
N ASP A 263 16.57 18.35 -4.58
CA ASP A 263 17.06 18.34 -3.20
C ASP A 263 15.96 18.07 -2.17
N VAL A 264 14.72 18.50 -2.44
CA VAL A 264 13.58 18.27 -1.54
C VAL A 264 13.27 16.78 -1.51
N LYS A 265 13.17 16.13 -2.68
CA LYS A 265 12.99 14.67 -2.77
C LYS A 265 14.10 13.90 -2.06
N TRP A 266 15.35 14.34 -2.17
CA TRP A 266 16.46 13.73 -1.44
C TRP A 266 16.31 13.87 0.07
N ALA A 267 15.89 15.05 0.54
CA ALA A 267 15.69 15.33 1.95
C ALA A 267 14.51 14.55 2.54
N THR A 268 13.35 14.54 1.87
CA THR A 268 12.19 13.72 2.24
C THR A 268 12.54 12.23 2.26
N GLY A 269 13.27 11.76 1.23
CA GLY A 269 13.74 10.38 1.12
C GLY A 269 14.68 9.98 2.25
N ALA A 270 15.57 10.87 2.68
CA ALA A 270 16.42 10.64 3.85
C ALA A 270 15.59 10.44 5.13
N GLY A 271 14.50 11.19 5.31
CA GLY A 271 13.54 10.98 6.39
C GLY A 271 12.83 9.63 6.30
N ALA A 272 12.40 9.23 5.10
CA ALA A 272 11.77 7.92 4.88
C ALA A 272 12.73 6.74 5.18
N ILE A 273 14.03 6.89 4.92
CA ILE A 273 15.04 5.88 5.28
C ILE A 273 15.08 5.67 6.79
N SER A 274 14.90 6.73 7.60
CA SER A 274 14.83 6.61 9.07
C SER A 274 13.71 5.68 9.53
N TYR A 275 12.58 5.65 8.82
CA TYR A 275 11.46 4.72 9.08
C TYR A 275 11.76 3.27 8.66
N GLY A 276 12.88 3.03 7.97
CA GLY A 276 13.22 1.74 7.37
C GLY A 276 12.61 1.51 5.99
N PHE A 277 12.20 2.58 5.30
CA PHE A 277 11.63 2.50 3.96
C PHE A 277 12.70 2.75 2.91
N PRO A 278 12.97 1.78 2.01
CA PRO A 278 13.92 1.97 0.93
C PRO A 278 13.29 2.77 -0.21
N ALA A 279 14.16 3.36 -1.03
CA ALA A 279 13.77 4.06 -2.25
C ALA A 279 14.38 3.42 -3.50
N VAL A 280 13.58 3.30 -4.56
CA VAL A 280 14.04 2.94 -5.90
C VAL A 280 13.81 4.14 -6.81
N ALA A 281 14.84 4.56 -7.55
CA ALA A 281 14.76 5.65 -8.50
C ALA A 281 14.85 5.15 -9.94
N ASP A 282 13.99 5.64 -10.82
CA ASP A 282 13.97 5.31 -12.25
C ASP A 282 15.00 6.10 -13.09
N THR A 283 15.86 6.87 -12.42
CA THR A 283 16.94 7.66 -13.01
C THR A 283 18.30 7.22 -12.46
N ALA A 284 19.36 7.56 -13.20
CA ALA A 284 20.74 7.30 -12.79
C ALA A 284 21.11 8.17 -11.58
N VAL A 285 21.18 7.54 -10.41
CA VAL A 285 21.53 8.18 -9.13
C VAL A 285 22.54 7.31 -8.37
N PRO A 286 23.30 7.87 -7.42
CA PRO A 286 24.16 7.05 -6.58
C PRO A 286 23.35 6.06 -5.73
N ASN A 287 23.92 4.89 -5.44
CA ASN A 287 23.29 3.93 -4.55
C ASN A 287 23.69 4.17 -3.08
N ILE A 288 22.80 3.81 -2.15
CA ILE A 288 23.13 3.67 -0.73
C ILE A 288 22.92 2.19 -0.38
N LEU A 289 24.02 1.45 -0.48
CA LEU A 289 24.08 0.00 -0.27
C LEU A 289 24.22 -0.48 1.20
N PRO A 290 24.67 0.33 2.18
CA PRO A 290 24.74 -0.14 3.57
C PRO A 290 23.41 -0.68 4.07
N THR A 291 23.45 -1.83 4.74
CA THR A 291 22.29 -2.46 5.37
C THR A 291 22.24 -2.09 6.86
N GLY A 292 21.07 -2.23 7.49
CA GLY A 292 20.93 -2.07 8.95
C GLY A 292 19.75 -1.21 9.38
N ILE A 293 19.27 -0.31 8.53
CA ILE A 293 18.00 0.44 8.76
C ILE A 293 16.89 -0.12 7.88
N THR A 294 17.12 -0.26 6.57
CA THR A 294 16.31 -1.12 5.69
C THR A 294 16.80 -2.57 5.75
N GLN A 295 16.00 -3.47 5.18
CA GLN A 295 16.33 -4.89 5.11
C GLN A 295 17.49 -5.18 4.15
N TYR A 296 17.49 -4.56 2.97
CA TYR A 296 18.57 -4.63 1.99
C TYR A 296 19.13 -3.22 1.74
N GLU A 297 19.13 -2.72 0.51
CA GLU A 297 19.66 -1.39 0.16
C GLU A 297 18.72 -0.27 0.65
N HIS A 298 19.28 0.91 0.95
CA HIS A 298 18.47 2.11 1.28
C HIS A 298 18.02 2.84 0.01
N VAL A 299 18.89 2.96 -0.98
CA VAL A 299 18.62 3.63 -2.26
C VAL A 299 19.19 2.79 -3.40
N VAL A 300 18.32 2.44 -4.35
CA VAL A 300 18.66 1.69 -5.57
C VAL A 300 18.33 2.53 -6.80
N SER A 301 19.33 2.72 -7.66
CA SER A 301 19.14 3.31 -8.98
C SER A 301 18.86 2.21 -10.00
N MET A 302 17.77 2.38 -10.73
CA MET A 302 17.36 1.48 -11.80
C MET A 302 16.84 2.33 -12.96
N PRO A 303 17.74 2.95 -13.76
CA PRO A 303 17.35 3.83 -14.86
C PRO A 303 16.38 3.12 -15.80
N PHE A 304 15.21 3.73 -16.05
CA PHE A 304 14.10 3.04 -16.73
C PHE A 304 14.48 2.45 -18.09
N ASP A 305 15.27 3.19 -18.87
CA ASP A 305 15.69 2.76 -20.20
C ASP A 305 16.75 1.65 -20.20
N ASP A 306 17.47 1.48 -19.08
CA ASP A 306 18.48 0.43 -18.90
C ASP A 306 17.88 -0.88 -18.37
N ILE A 307 16.59 -0.88 -17.99
CA ILE A 307 15.91 -2.07 -17.51
C ILE A 307 15.80 -3.07 -18.66
N PRO A 308 16.30 -4.32 -18.51
CA PRO A 308 16.13 -5.34 -19.53
C PRO A 308 14.64 -5.66 -19.66
N GLY A 309 14.09 -5.65 -20.86
CA GLY A 309 12.68 -5.93 -21.14
C GLY A 309 12.39 -5.70 -22.62
N ARG A 310 11.44 -6.43 -23.20
CA ARG A 310 11.12 -6.33 -24.63
C ARG A 310 10.44 -5.02 -25.02
N ASP A 311 9.68 -4.44 -24.10
CA ASP A 311 8.97 -3.17 -24.25
C ASP A 311 8.94 -2.39 -22.93
N ASP A 312 8.41 -1.17 -22.97
CA ASP A 312 8.26 -0.30 -21.79
C ASP A 312 7.33 -0.91 -20.72
N MET A 313 6.43 -1.84 -21.08
CA MET A 313 5.50 -2.48 -20.13
C MET A 313 6.22 -3.54 -19.29
N GLU A 314 7.03 -4.40 -19.91
CA GLU A 314 7.84 -5.38 -19.20
C GLU A 314 8.90 -4.69 -18.31
N ARG A 315 9.44 -3.56 -18.75
CA ARG A 315 10.34 -2.74 -17.93
C ARG A 315 9.64 -2.21 -16.68
N ALA A 316 8.41 -1.73 -16.82
CA ALA A 316 7.60 -1.28 -15.69
C ALA A 316 7.28 -2.42 -14.70
N GLU A 317 6.98 -3.63 -15.19
CA GLU A 317 6.79 -4.82 -14.34
C GLU A 317 8.04 -5.14 -13.52
N ARG A 318 9.21 -5.17 -14.18
CA ARG A 318 10.50 -5.47 -13.54
C ARG A 318 10.90 -4.39 -12.54
N LEU A 319 10.59 -3.12 -12.82
CA LEU A 319 10.79 -2.02 -11.87
C LEU A 319 9.99 -2.25 -10.59
N VAL A 320 8.69 -2.54 -10.71
CA VAL A 320 7.82 -2.83 -9.56
C VAL A 320 8.29 -4.07 -8.79
N GLN A 321 8.70 -5.11 -9.52
CA GLN A 321 9.25 -6.31 -8.91
C GLN A 321 10.51 -6.01 -8.10
N ARG A 322 11.43 -5.20 -8.63
CA ARG A 322 12.65 -4.80 -7.90
C ARG A 322 12.32 -4.02 -6.63
N CYS A 323 11.35 -3.11 -6.65
CA CYS A 323 10.93 -2.38 -5.45
C CYS A 323 10.49 -3.31 -4.32
N ILE A 324 9.74 -4.36 -4.67
CA ILE A 324 9.22 -5.35 -3.73
C ILE A 324 10.36 -6.20 -3.17
N GLU A 325 11.31 -6.61 -4.01
CA GLU A 325 12.51 -7.34 -3.58
C GLU A 325 13.36 -6.52 -2.61
N VAL A 326 13.63 -5.25 -2.93
CA VAL A 326 14.45 -4.35 -2.10
C VAL A 326 13.81 -4.10 -0.73
N ARG A 327 12.48 -4.03 -0.66
CA ARG A 327 11.79 -3.93 0.63
C ARG A 327 11.72 -5.27 1.37
N GLY A 328 11.93 -6.38 0.69
CA GLY A 328 11.78 -7.73 1.24
C GLY A 328 10.32 -8.15 1.39
N ILE A 329 9.42 -7.57 0.59
CA ILE A 329 8.01 -7.95 0.57
C ILE A 329 7.92 -9.34 -0.02
N LYS A 330 7.68 -10.33 0.84
CA LYS A 330 7.28 -11.66 0.39
C LYS A 330 5.84 -11.56 -0.05
N ILE A 331 5.63 -11.20 -1.32
CA ILE A 331 4.30 -11.31 -1.88
C ILE A 331 3.98 -12.81 -1.85
N LYS A 332 3.02 -13.19 -1.01
CA LYS A 332 2.33 -14.45 -1.17
C LYS A 332 1.41 -14.30 -2.38
N VAL A 333 1.96 -14.09 -3.58
CA VAL A 333 1.19 -14.33 -4.79
C VAL A 333 1.03 -15.84 -4.81
N ALA A 334 -0.12 -16.27 -4.32
CA ALA A 334 -0.62 -17.58 -4.64
C ALA A 334 -0.76 -17.62 -6.16
N SER A 335 0.23 -18.15 -6.88
CA SER A 335 0.00 -18.55 -8.26
C SER A 335 -0.88 -19.80 -8.18
N ILE A 336 -2.17 -19.61 -7.92
CA ILE A 336 -3.15 -20.68 -8.00
C ILE A 336 -3.20 -21.04 -9.48
N LYS A 337 -2.86 -22.30 -9.79
CA LYS A 337 -2.77 -22.78 -11.18
C LYS A 337 -4.16 -23.02 -11.74
N ILE A 338 -4.88 -21.94 -12.00
CA ILE A 338 -6.20 -21.95 -12.62
C ILE A 338 -6.18 -21.21 -13.96
N PRO A 339 -7.10 -21.54 -14.88
CA PRO A 339 -7.14 -20.96 -16.22
C PRO A 339 -7.73 -19.55 -16.29
N VAL A 340 -8.10 -18.96 -15.16
CA VAL A 340 -8.69 -17.62 -15.05
C VAL A 340 -7.84 -16.73 -14.17
N ALA A 341 -7.99 -15.41 -14.27
CA ALA A 341 -7.29 -14.52 -13.38
C ALA A 341 -7.78 -14.72 -11.93
N TYR A 342 -6.86 -14.58 -10.97
CA TYR A 342 -7.15 -14.75 -9.56
C TYR A 342 -6.60 -13.58 -8.75
N GLY A 343 -7.43 -12.98 -7.90
CA GLY A 343 -7.01 -11.93 -6.98
C GLY A 343 -8.18 -11.14 -6.39
N PRO A 344 -7.90 -10.27 -5.40
CA PRO A 344 -8.93 -9.48 -4.71
C PRO A 344 -9.72 -8.55 -5.63
N ALA A 345 -9.16 -8.17 -6.78
CA ALA A 345 -9.81 -7.28 -7.74
C ALA A 345 -11.05 -7.89 -8.42
N PHE A 346 -11.19 -9.22 -8.41
CA PHE A 346 -12.36 -9.92 -8.94
C PHE A 346 -13.43 -10.17 -7.87
N GLU A 347 -13.10 -9.91 -6.60
CA GLU A 347 -14.04 -10.07 -5.49
C GLU A 347 -15.20 -9.09 -5.64
N GLY A 348 -16.42 -9.62 -5.77
CA GLY A 348 -17.63 -8.82 -5.98
C GLY A 348 -18.15 -8.81 -7.43
N GLU A 349 -17.50 -9.54 -8.35
CA GLU A 349 -18.05 -9.77 -9.69
C GLU A 349 -19.42 -10.46 -9.62
N VAL A 350 -20.39 -9.96 -10.41
CA VAL A 350 -21.75 -10.48 -10.43
C VAL A 350 -22.03 -11.20 -11.74
N VAL A 351 -22.19 -12.53 -11.69
CA VAL A 351 -22.56 -13.36 -12.84
C VAL A 351 -24.06 -13.25 -13.06
N ARG A 352 -24.44 -12.54 -14.12
CA ARG A 352 -25.83 -12.35 -14.54
C ARG A 352 -26.32 -13.54 -15.36
N ARG A 353 -27.64 -13.77 -15.39
CA ARG A 353 -28.26 -14.89 -16.13
C ARG A 353 -27.85 -15.00 -17.60
N ALA A 354 -27.63 -13.87 -18.28
CA ALA A 354 -27.22 -13.86 -19.69
C ALA A 354 -25.85 -14.50 -19.92
N ASP A 355 -24.97 -14.39 -18.92
CA ASP A 355 -23.59 -14.89 -18.94
C ASP A 355 -23.40 -16.16 -18.09
N LEU A 356 -24.50 -16.78 -17.65
CA LEU A 356 -24.45 -17.93 -16.76
C LEU A 356 -24.10 -19.21 -17.54
N ARG A 357 -23.02 -19.89 -17.15
CA ARG A 357 -22.67 -21.23 -17.62
C ARG A 357 -23.29 -22.32 -16.76
N ALA A 358 -23.17 -22.20 -15.44
CA ALA A 358 -23.66 -23.16 -14.46
C ALA A 358 -24.06 -22.45 -13.17
N GLU A 359 -25.09 -22.95 -12.50
CA GLU A 359 -25.57 -22.46 -11.21
C GLU A 359 -25.65 -23.62 -10.21
N PHE A 360 -25.08 -23.43 -9.02
CA PHE A 360 -25.10 -24.40 -7.93
C PHE A 360 -25.85 -23.78 -6.74
N GLY A 361 -26.85 -24.48 -6.21
CA GLY A 361 -27.63 -23.97 -5.07
C GLY A 361 -28.63 -22.87 -5.45
N GLY A 362 -28.81 -21.89 -4.57
CA GLY A 362 -29.82 -20.83 -4.71
C GLY A 362 -31.25 -21.37 -4.59
N LYS A 363 -32.24 -20.61 -5.08
CA LYS A 363 -33.66 -20.99 -4.95
C LYS A 363 -33.93 -22.36 -5.62
N ASN A 364 -34.34 -23.34 -4.82
CA ASN A 364 -34.63 -24.73 -5.22
C ASN A 364 -33.42 -25.52 -5.76
N GLY A 365 -32.19 -25.07 -5.51
CA GLY A 365 -30.97 -25.82 -5.81
C GLY A 365 -30.33 -26.35 -4.52
N MET A 366 -29.52 -27.40 -4.64
CA MET A 366 -28.79 -27.98 -3.51
C MET A 366 -27.30 -27.67 -3.66
N CYS A 367 -26.76 -26.86 -2.76
CA CYS A 367 -25.33 -26.63 -2.68
C CYS A 367 -24.94 -26.47 -1.23
N PHE A 368 -23.92 -27.21 -0.78
CA PHE A 368 -23.36 -27.00 0.53
C PHE A 368 -21.83 -27.05 0.53
N GLU A 369 -21.26 -26.35 1.49
CA GLU A 369 -19.84 -26.39 1.81
C GLU A 369 -19.67 -26.88 3.25
N TRP A 370 -18.66 -27.71 3.48
CA TRP A 370 -18.38 -28.29 4.78
C TRP A 370 -16.88 -28.49 4.96
N LEU A 371 -16.33 -27.92 6.02
CA LEU A 371 -14.93 -28.10 6.40
C LEU A 371 -14.83 -28.95 7.66
N THR A 372 -13.96 -29.97 7.64
CA THR A 372 -13.72 -30.83 8.80
C THR A 372 -12.24 -31.07 9.04
N MET A 373 -11.83 -31.01 10.30
CA MET A 373 -10.51 -31.38 10.75
C MET A 373 -10.37 -32.90 10.80
N LYS A 374 -9.26 -33.40 10.24
CA LYS A 374 -8.89 -34.82 10.23
C LYS A 374 -7.52 -35.02 10.84
N ASP A 375 -7.19 -36.28 11.18
CA ASP A 375 -5.82 -36.61 11.55
C ASP A 375 -4.90 -36.45 10.32
N PRO A 376 -3.67 -35.94 10.46
CA PRO A 376 -2.72 -35.84 9.34
C PRO A 376 -2.50 -37.14 8.58
N ALA A 377 -2.69 -38.31 9.20
CA ALA A 377 -2.58 -39.60 8.53
C ALA A 377 -3.78 -39.94 7.62
N GLU A 378 -4.92 -39.26 7.77
CA GLU A 378 -6.13 -39.47 6.99
C GLU A 378 -6.24 -38.55 5.77
N VAL A 379 -5.39 -37.52 5.68
CA VAL A 379 -5.41 -36.50 4.62
C VAL A 379 -4.20 -36.64 3.71
N GLU A 380 -4.44 -36.53 2.40
CA GLU A 380 -3.39 -36.44 1.39
C GLU A 380 -3.34 -35.00 0.87
N ASP A 381 -2.22 -34.31 1.10
CA ASP A 381 -2.04 -32.91 0.71
C ASP A 381 -2.23 -32.70 -0.81
N GLY A 382 -2.97 -31.66 -1.17
CA GLY A 382 -3.27 -31.30 -2.56
C GLY A 382 -4.22 -32.25 -3.31
N LYS A 383 -4.80 -33.25 -2.65
CA LYS A 383 -5.73 -34.19 -3.29
C LYS A 383 -7.09 -33.54 -3.56
N VAL A 384 -7.43 -33.41 -4.84
CA VAL A 384 -8.76 -33.00 -5.30
C VAL A 384 -9.46 -34.17 -5.98
N THR A 385 -10.64 -34.55 -5.47
CA THR A 385 -11.46 -35.64 -6.03
C THR A 385 -12.82 -35.11 -6.45
N ILE A 386 -13.26 -35.43 -7.67
CA ILE A 386 -14.60 -35.09 -8.16
C ILE A 386 -15.44 -36.37 -8.16
N ILE A 387 -16.50 -36.39 -7.34
CA ILE A 387 -17.48 -37.48 -7.32
C ILE A 387 -18.71 -37.02 -8.08
N GLY A 388 -18.89 -37.53 -9.30
CA GLY A 388 -19.98 -37.15 -10.20
C GLY A 388 -19.47 -36.72 -11.57
N LYS A 389 -20.31 -36.01 -12.31
CA LYS A 389 -19.95 -35.47 -13.63
C LYS A 389 -19.26 -34.12 -13.48
N ASP A 390 -18.28 -33.83 -14.33
CA ASP A 390 -17.67 -32.50 -14.40
C ASP A 390 -18.51 -31.55 -15.28
N LEU A 391 -18.18 -30.25 -15.25
CA LEU A 391 -18.89 -29.16 -15.93
C LEU A 391 -19.04 -29.35 -17.45
N ASP A 392 -18.15 -30.10 -18.09
CA ASP A 392 -18.25 -30.42 -19.52
C ASP A 392 -19.48 -31.26 -19.87
N SER A 393 -20.07 -31.94 -18.89
CA SER A 393 -21.20 -32.85 -19.09
C SER A 393 -22.56 -32.17 -19.02
N TYR A 394 -22.60 -30.87 -18.73
CA TYR A 394 -23.82 -30.10 -18.50
C TYR A 394 -23.97 -28.98 -19.54
N GLY A 395 -25.20 -28.67 -19.94
CA GLY A 395 -25.57 -27.58 -20.83
C GLY A 395 -25.49 -26.19 -20.16
N GLU A 396 -25.65 -25.14 -20.96
CA GLU A 396 -25.55 -23.76 -20.47
C GLU A 396 -26.71 -23.37 -19.55
N GLY A 397 -26.39 -22.71 -18.44
CA GLY A 397 -27.37 -22.22 -17.47
C GLY A 397 -28.02 -23.32 -16.63
N GLU A 398 -27.50 -24.55 -16.69
CA GLU A 398 -28.03 -25.66 -15.90
C GLU A 398 -27.80 -25.47 -14.40
N LYS A 399 -28.78 -25.92 -13.63
CA LYS A 399 -28.69 -26.01 -12.17
C LYS A 399 -28.14 -27.37 -11.78
N ILE A 400 -27.00 -27.38 -11.10
CA ILE A 400 -26.26 -28.58 -10.76
C ILE A 400 -26.15 -28.68 -9.23
N PRO A 401 -26.48 -29.82 -8.62
CA PRO A 401 -26.19 -30.05 -7.21
C PRO A 401 -24.66 -30.09 -6.96
N LEU A 402 -24.19 -29.42 -5.92
CA LEU A 402 -22.76 -29.41 -5.56
C LEU A 402 -22.55 -29.60 -4.05
N ALA A 403 -21.54 -30.37 -3.69
CA ALA A 403 -21.05 -30.50 -2.33
C ALA A 403 -19.56 -30.20 -2.33
N ILE A 404 -19.14 -29.18 -1.56
CA ILE A 404 -17.74 -28.83 -1.36
C ILE A 404 -17.32 -29.37 0.00
N MET A 405 -16.66 -30.53 -0.02
CA MET A 405 -16.14 -31.18 1.17
C MET A 405 -14.64 -30.86 1.30
N MET A 406 -14.25 -30.25 2.41
CA MET A 406 -12.87 -29.88 2.69
C MET A 406 -12.38 -30.61 3.93
N GLU A 407 -11.38 -31.46 3.76
CA GLU A 407 -10.69 -32.13 4.87
C GLU A 407 -9.35 -31.45 5.10
N VAL A 408 -9.13 -30.92 6.30
CA VAL A 408 -7.91 -30.18 6.64
C VAL A 408 -7.19 -30.83 7.82
N ALA A 409 -5.87 -30.76 7.82
CA ALA A 409 -5.03 -31.21 8.92
C ALA A 409 -3.97 -30.15 9.23
N GLY A 410 -3.47 -30.14 10.47
CA GLY A 410 -2.34 -29.29 10.85
C GLY A 410 -2.05 -29.32 12.33
N ARG A 411 -0.78 -29.16 12.71
CA ARG A 411 -0.32 -29.29 14.11
C ARG A 411 -0.94 -28.27 15.06
N LYS A 412 -1.32 -27.10 14.53
CA LYS A 412 -1.98 -26.03 15.30
C LYS A 412 -3.47 -25.92 14.98
N MET A 413 -4.02 -26.80 14.15
CA MET A 413 -5.45 -26.84 13.82
C MET A 413 -6.25 -27.30 15.04
N GLN A 414 -7.44 -26.71 15.23
CA GLN A 414 -8.37 -27.03 16.31
C GLN A 414 -9.79 -27.06 15.75
N LYS A 415 -10.68 -27.85 16.35
CA LYS A 415 -12.09 -27.94 15.93
C LYS A 415 -12.80 -26.59 15.94
N ASP A 416 -12.43 -25.71 16.87
CA ASP A 416 -13.01 -24.36 16.97
C ASP A 416 -12.65 -23.46 15.76
N PHE A 417 -11.63 -23.83 14.98
CA PHE A 417 -11.26 -23.11 13.75
C PHE A 417 -12.05 -23.56 12.52
N GLU A 418 -12.77 -24.69 12.57
CA GLU A 418 -13.53 -25.19 11.41
C GLU A 418 -14.52 -24.13 10.86
N PRO A 419 -15.36 -23.47 11.69
CA PRO A 419 -16.30 -22.46 11.18
C PRO A 419 -15.61 -21.18 10.69
N VAL A 420 -14.42 -20.87 11.23
CA VAL A 420 -13.64 -19.69 10.84
C VAL A 420 -13.05 -19.90 9.45
N LEU A 421 -12.52 -21.08 9.18
CA LEU A 421 -11.96 -21.46 7.88
C LEU A 421 -13.04 -21.64 6.82
N GLU A 422 -14.15 -22.29 7.16
CA GLU A 422 -15.30 -22.48 6.26
C GLU A 422 -15.82 -21.13 5.74
N ARG A 423 -15.91 -20.11 6.62
CA ARG A 423 -16.35 -18.77 6.22
C ARG A 423 -15.45 -18.12 5.16
N GLN A 424 -14.19 -18.53 5.05
CA GLN A 424 -13.26 -17.96 4.08
C GLN A 424 -13.47 -18.48 2.65
N VAL A 425 -14.16 -19.62 2.49
CA VAL A 425 -14.52 -20.18 1.17
C VAL A 425 -15.21 -19.12 0.30
N HIS A 426 -16.09 -18.32 0.92
CA HIS A 426 -16.72 -17.20 0.24
C HIS A 426 -15.73 -16.24 -0.41
N HIS A 427 -14.73 -15.78 0.33
CA HIS A 427 -13.72 -14.86 -0.19
C HIS A 427 -12.81 -15.55 -1.20
N PHE A 428 -12.45 -16.81 -0.95
CA PHE A 428 -11.55 -17.56 -1.80
C PHE A 428 -12.11 -17.82 -3.19
N LEU A 429 -13.37 -18.22 -3.28
CA LEU A 429 -14.01 -18.49 -4.57
C LEU A 429 -14.34 -17.19 -5.33
N ASN A 430 -14.74 -16.11 -4.63
CA ASN A 430 -14.96 -14.81 -5.28
C ASN A 430 -13.67 -14.15 -5.79
N GLY A 431 -12.48 -14.62 -5.40
CA GLY A 431 -11.22 -14.14 -5.96
C GLY A 431 -10.95 -14.60 -7.41
N ALA A 432 -11.72 -15.57 -7.93
CA ALA A 432 -11.57 -16.06 -9.29
C ALA A 432 -12.46 -15.29 -10.27
N GLU A 433 -11.88 -14.76 -11.34
CA GLU A 433 -12.62 -14.08 -12.41
C GLU A 433 -13.73 -14.97 -12.97
N GLY A 434 -14.94 -14.41 -13.03
CA GLY A 434 -16.11 -15.07 -13.57
C GLY A 434 -16.73 -16.15 -12.67
N LEU A 435 -16.35 -16.22 -11.39
CA LEU A 435 -16.97 -17.06 -10.36
C LEU A 435 -17.60 -16.17 -9.28
N GLN A 436 -18.87 -16.38 -8.98
CA GLN A 436 -19.59 -15.67 -7.93
C GLN A 436 -20.04 -16.67 -6.86
N HIS A 437 -19.68 -16.41 -5.60
CA HIS A 437 -20.09 -17.19 -4.44
C HIS A 437 -20.90 -16.33 -3.46
N GLN A 438 -22.03 -16.84 -2.98
CA GLN A 438 -22.88 -16.22 -1.95
C GLN A 438 -23.43 -17.26 -0.99
N GLY A 439 -23.82 -16.83 0.21
CA GLY A 439 -24.27 -17.73 1.26
C GLY A 439 -23.11 -18.38 2.01
N GLN A 440 -23.46 -19.38 2.81
CA GLN A 440 -22.56 -20.16 3.64
C GLN A 440 -23.22 -21.52 3.94
N ARG A 441 -22.45 -22.53 4.34
CA ARG A 441 -22.97 -23.85 4.75
C ARG A 441 -23.91 -24.45 3.69
N ASP A 442 -25.14 -24.80 4.06
CA ASP A 442 -26.17 -25.46 3.26
C ASP A 442 -27.06 -24.51 2.44
N ILE A 443 -26.85 -23.20 2.58
CA ILE A 443 -27.54 -22.17 1.79
C ILE A 443 -26.61 -21.52 0.76
N THR A 444 -25.52 -22.21 0.43
CA THR A 444 -24.51 -21.75 -0.51
C THR A 444 -25.08 -21.62 -1.92
N TRP A 445 -24.63 -20.59 -2.64
CA TRP A 445 -25.07 -20.26 -3.99
C TRP A 445 -23.88 -19.81 -4.83
N ILE A 446 -23.54 -20.62 -5.83
CA ILE A 446 -22.38 -20.39 -6.69
C ILE A 446 -22.83 -20.27 -8.14
N ARG A 447 -22.25 -19.31 -8.86
CA ARG A 447 -22.47 -19.11 -10.30
C ARG A 447 -21.15 -19.03 -11.03
N LEU A 448 -21.08 -19.71 -12.17
CA LEU A 448 -19.95 -19.68 -13.08
C LEU A 448 -20.35 -18.98 -14.39
N SER A 449 -19.52 -18.06 -14.85
CA SER A 449 -19.71 -17.37 -16.13
C SER A 449 -19.35 -18.25 -17.34
N LYS A 450 -19.89 -17.90 -18.51
CA LYS A 450 -19.48 -18.49 -19.79
C LYS A 450 -18.03 -18.17 -20.12
N GLY A 451 -17.58 -16.96 -19.80
CA GLY A 451 -16.19 -16.51 -19.97
C GLY A 451 -15.20 -17.40 -19.23
N ALA A 452 -15.43 -17.69 -17.95
CA ALA A 452 -14.56 -18.54 -17.15
C ALA A 452 -14.49 -19.98 -17.70
N PHE A 453 -15.63 -20.55 -18.10
CA PHE A 453 -15.67 -21.89 -18.70
C PHE A 453 -14.94 -21.96 -20.04
N ALA A 454 -15.08 -20.93 -20.89
CA ALA A 454 -14.39 -20.84 -22.17
C ALA A 454 -12.87 -20.72 -22.02
N LYS A 455 -12.39 -20.06 -20.95
CA LYS A 455 -10.97 -20.03 -20.60
C LYS A 455 -10.44 -21.38 -20.09
N GLY A 456 -11.33 -22.32 -19.73
CA GLY A 456 -10.98 -23.67 -19.31
C GLY A 456 -11.35 -24.01 -17.86
N PHE A 457 -12.09 -23.15 -17.16
CA PHE A 457 -12.48 -23.41 -15.77
C PHE A 457 -13.37 -24.67 -15.65
N ARG A 458 -13.14 -25.46 -14.60
CA ARG A 458 -13.70 -26.81 -14.33
C ARG A 458 -13.84 -27.00 -12.82
N LEU A 459 -14.61 -28.00 -12.36
CA LEU A 459 -14.85 -28.20 -10.92
C LEU A 459 -13.56 -28.44 -10.13
N ARG A 460 -12.55 -29.08 -10.73
CA ARG A 460 -11.25 -29.30 -10.10
C ARG A 460 -10.61 -28.01 -9.59
N HIS A 461 -10.76 -26.92 -10.35
CA HIS A 461 -10.15 -25.64 -10.03
C HIS A 461 -10.74 -24.99 -8.77
N ILE A 462 -11.96 -25.37 -8.36
CA ILE A 462 -12.51 -24.99 -7.04
C ILE A 462 -11.62 -25.58 -5.93
N GLY A 463 -11.27 -26.87 -6.06
CA GLY A 463 -10.34 -27.53 -5.13
C GLY A 463 -8.94 -26.92 -5.16
N ASP A 464 -8.42 -26.63 -6.36
CA ASP A 464 -7.09 -26.00 -6.51
C ASP A 464 -7.04 -24.60 -5.87
N ILE A 465 -8.13 -23.81 -6.00
CA ILE A 465 -8.29 -22.51 -5.32
C ILE A 465 -8.24 -22.72 -3.82
N LEU A 466 -9.12 -23.57 -3.29
CA LEU A 466 -9.26 -23.78 -1.84
C LEU A 466 -7.96 -24.27 -1.21
N HIS A 467 -7.33 -25.27 -1.81
CA HIS A 467 -6.01 -25.76 -1.41
C HIS A 467 -5.00 -24.62 -1.36
N GLY A 468 -4.81 -23.93 -2.49
CA GLY A 468 -3.89 -22.81 -2.59
C GLY A 468 -4.16 -21.74 -1.53
N THR A 469 -5.40 -21.28 -1.37
CA THR A 469 -5.74 -20.20 -0.44
C THR A 469 -5.62 -20.61 1.02
N PHE A 470 -5.98 -21.84 1.39
CA PHE A 470 -5.85 -22.32 2.76
C PHE A 470 -4.38 -22.37 3.20
N HIS A 471 -3.48 -22.95 2.41
CA HIS A 471 -2.04 -22.93 2.74
C HIS A 471 -1.47 -21.50 2.76
N ASN A 472 -1.97 -20.61 1.91
CA ASN A 472 -1.43 -19.25 1.84
C ASN A 472 -1.84 -18.36 3.02
N HIS A 473 -3.13 -18.32 3.34
CA HIS A 473 -3.67 -17.50 4.42
C HIS A 473 -3.49 -18.17 5.79
N PHE A 474 -3.59 -19.49 5.84
CA PHE A 474 -3.63 -20.26 7.08
C PHE A 474 -2.52 -21.31 7.20
N GLY A 475 -1.43 -21.20 6.44
CA GLY A 475 -0.28 -22.12 6.50
C GLY A 475 0.47 -22.19 7.84
N ALA A 476 0.04 -21.43 8.86
CA ALA A 476 0.50 -21.59 10.24
C ALA A 476 -0.39 -22.55 11.06
N ILE A 477 -1.57 -22.87 10.55
CA ILE A 477 -2.64 -23.64 11.20
C ILE A 477 -2.95 -24.90 10.40
N VAL A 478 -3.07 -24.78 9.07
CA VAL A 478 -3.28 -25.85 8.10
C VAL A 478 -1.92 -26.19 7.49
N ASP A 479 -1.51 -27.47 7.58
CA ASP A 479 -0.20 -27.95 7.14
C ASP A 479 -0.26 -28.57 5.75
#